data_AF-A0AAX1QA86-F1
#
_entry.id   AF-A0AAX1QA86-F1
#
_cell.length_a   1.000
_cell.length_b   1.000
_cell.length_c   1.000
_cell.angle_alpha   90.00
_cell.angle_beta   90.00
_cell.angle_gamma   90.00
#
_symmetry.space_group_name_H-M   'P 1'
#
loop_
_entity.id
_entity.type
_entity.pdbx_description
1 polymer ?
#
loop_
_entity_poly.entity_id
_entity_poly.type
_entity_poly.pdbx_seq_one_letter_code
_entity_poly.pdbx_strand_id
1 'polypeptide(L)'
;MKKLLLSALALVVALTLASCNNGNNNTNDTSQQEPSEYDRELVKFPDNYDKGVNYATVNRGNVREEAYTSRKAIEAVQNGQPIPSGTVITLEIYKDEELSEIFVMEKRTGWGDQNPPDTPRNGDWLYQEFNGDRSLDYEEDIGRCFTCHANQERDDYTNTLGEMKSYELEDVTGSKDSNTESRLAGIPTEDWEVKSLDDNHKIIDDEEKEGMIQNTLTTFYFHEEKS
;
A
#
# COMPACT_ATOMS: atom_id res chain seq x y z
N MET A 1 54.00 52.35 -13.85
CA MET A 1 52.71 52.47 -14.59
C MET A 1 51.63 52.81 -13.57
N LYS A 2 51.40 54.12 -13.36
CA LYS A 2 50.18 54.88 -13.69
C LYS A 2 48.90 54.42 -12.97
N LYS A 3 48.55 55.14 -11.91
CA LYS A 3 47.18 55.32 -11.43
C LYS A 3 46.55 56.54 -12.14
N LEU A 4 45.21 56.57 -12.10
CA LEU A 4 44.29 57.72 -12.07
C LEU A 4 43.61 58.20 -13.39
N LEU A 5 42.26 58.15 -13.30
CA LEU A 5 41.23 59.11 -13.72
C LEU A 5 40.30 58.78 -14.92
N LEU A 6 39.12 58.25 -14.56
CA LEU A 6 37.75 58.84 -14.67
C LEU A 6 37.21 59.46 -15.98
N SER A 7 35.94 59.05 -16.25
CA SER A 7 34.86 59.70 -17.02
C SER A 7 34.98 59.71 -18.56
N ALA A 8 33.92 59.56 -19.36
CA ALA A 8 32.52 59.18 -19.18
C ALA A 8 31.90 58.99 -20.59
N LEU A 9 30.77 58.29 -20.64
CA LEU A 9 29.63 58.52 -21.55
C LEU A 9 29.75 58.15 -23.04
N ALA A 10 29.06 57.07 -23.44
CA ALA A 10 28.06 57.15 -24.51
C ALA A 10 27.07 55.98 -24.42
N LEU A 11 25.80 56.38 -24.31
CA LEU A 11 24.56 55.63 -24.27
C LEU A 11 24.36 54.80 -25.56
N VAL A 12 23.95 53.53 -25.44
CA VAL A 12 23.16 52.86 -26.49
C VAL A 12 21.97 52.18 -25.83
N VAL A 13 20.84 52.87 -25.92
CA VAL A 13 19.51 52.35 -25.61
C VAL A 13 19.08 51.50 -26.81
N ALA A 14 18.87 50.21 -26.60
CA ALA A 14 18.12 49.37 -27.53
C ALA A 14 16.81 48.99 -26.85
N LEU A 15 15.74 49.70 -27.22
CA LEU A 15 14.36 49.37 -26.91
C LEU A 15 13.69 49.01 -28.23
N THR A 16 13.30 47.75 -28.44
CA THR A 16 12.06 47.45 -29.20
C THR A 16 11.49 46.07 -28.83
N LEU A 17 10.39 46.16 -28.08
CA LEU A 17 9.08 45.50 -28.27
C LEU A 17 9.03 43.97 -28.34
N ALA A 18 8.72 43.36 -27.19
CA ALA A 18 8.02 42.08 -27.15
C ALA A 18 6.58 42.29 -27.65
N SER A 19 6.29 41.81 -28.86
CA SER A 19 4.93 41.65 -29.35
C SER A 19 4.36 40.37 -28.73
N CYS A 20 3.33 40.48 -27.89
CA CYS A 20 2.50 39.35 -27.52
C CYS A 20 1.64 38.97 -28.74
N ASN A 21 2.02 37.93 -29.47
CA ASN A 21 1.14 37.30 -30.45
C ASN A 21 0.36 36.18 -29.76
N ASN A 22 -0.92 36.43 -29.50
CA ASN A 22 -1.89 35.43 -29.07
C ASN A 22 -2.64 34.94 -30.32
N GLY A 23 -2.67 33.62 -30.55
CA GLY A 23 -3.54 33.04 -31.58
C GLY A 23 -3.01 31.76 -32.22
N ASN A 24 -3.35 30.65 -31.59
CA ASN A 24 -3.58 29.30 -32.13
C ASN A 24 -2.81 28.89 -33.40
N ASN A 25 -1.96 27.87 -33.25
CA ASN A 25 -1.98 26.73 -34.16
C ASN A 25 -1.43 25.48 -33.46
N ASN A 26 -2.33 24.51 -33.29
CA ASN A 26 -2.12 23.07 -33.20
C ASN A 26 -0.66 22.61 -33.10
N THR A 27 -0.21 22.39 -31.88
CA THR A 27 0.84 21.43 -31.62
C THR A 27 0.17 20.22 -30.98
N ASN A 28 0.04 19.14 -31.76
CA ASN A 28 0.23 17.80 -31.23
C ASN A 28 1.63 17.80 -30.61
N ASP A 29 1.72 18.28 -29.38
CA ASP A 29 2.93 18.13 -28.58
C ASP A 29 2.85 16.70 -28.06
N THR A 30 3.52 15.80 -28.78
CA THR A 30 3.87 14.49 -28.27
C THR A 30 4.63 14.76 -26.98
N SER A 31 3.91 14.70 -25.86
CA SER A 31 4.48 14.69 -24.51
C SER A 31 5.55 13.62 -24.50
N GLN A 32 6.81 14.04 -24.60
CA GLN A 32 7.90 13.23 -24.10
C GLN A 32 7.77 13.31 -22.60
N GLN A 33 7.08 12.31 -22.06
CA GLN A 33 6.94 12.08 -20.64
C GLN A 33 8.36 11.89 -20.09
N GLU A 34 8.87 12.91 -19.39
CA GLU A 34 10.05 12.77 -18.56
C GLU A 34 9.86 11.54 -17.65
N PRO A 35 10.91 10.73 -17.40
CA PRO A 35 10.79 9.57 -16.52
C PRO A 35 10.16 9.99 -15.19
N SER A 36 9.18 9.23 -14.70
CA SER A 36 8.51 9.59 -13.44
C SER A 36 9.55 9.73 -12.33
N GLU A 37 9.55 10.86 -11.62
CA GLU A 37 10.44 11.08 -10.48
C GLU A 37 10.16 10.09 -9.32
N TYR A 38 8.98 9.48 -9.33
CA TYR A 38 8.59 8.41 -8.41
C TYR A 38 9.33 7.11 -8.70
N ASP A 39 9.78 6.43 -7.64
CA ASP A 39 10.30 5.07 -7.74
C ASP A 39 9.13 4.09 -7.97
N ARG A 40 8.94 3.71 -9.25
CA ARG A 40 7.91 2.78 -9.74
C ARG A 40 8.18 1.33 -9.39
N GLU A 41 9.27 1.06 -8.67
CA GLU A 41 9.72 -0.29 -8.38
C GLU A 41 9.57 -0.70 -6.92
N LEU A 42 9.20 0.19 -6.00
CA LEU A 42 9.06 -0.16 -4.59
C LEU A 42 7.81 -1.01 -4.31
N VAL A 43 6.66 -0.60 -4.85
CA VAL A 43 5.42 -1.36 -4.78
C VAL A 43 5.38 -2.31 -5.97
N LYS A 44 5.48 -3.62 -5.69
CA LYS A 44 5.42 -4.66 -6.71
C LYS A 44 4.00 -5.18 -6.87
N PHE A 45 3.74 -5.87 -7.99
CA PHE A 45 2.49 -6.59 -8.16
C PHE A 45 2.37 -7.65 -7.03
N PRO A 46 1.30 -7.63 -6.23
CA PRO A 46 1.23 -8.49 -5.05
C PRO A 46 0.93 -9.94 -5.44
N ASP A 47 1.70 -10.86 -4.87
CA ASP A 47 1.40 -12.29 -5.02
C ASP A 47 0.19 -12.68 -4.18
N ASN A 48 -0.73 -13.46 -4.76
CA ASN A 48 -1.88 -14.06 -4.05
C ASN A 48 -2.84 -13.06 -3.35
N TYR A 49 -2.90 -11.79 -3.76
CA TYR A 49 -3.85 -10.83 -3.17
C TYR A 49 -5.31 -11.27 -3.33
N ASP A 50 -5.61 -12.02 -4.38
CA ASP A 50 -6.89 -12.64 -4.71
C ASP A 50 -7.31 -13.72 -3.70
N LYS A 51 -6.37 -14.23 -2.89
CA LYS A 51 -6.66 -15.09 -1.73
C LYS A 51 -6.94 -14.30 -0.45
N GLY A 52 -6.78 -12.98 -0.50
CA GLY A 52 -7.21 -12.08 0.56
C GLY A 52 -8.72 -11.99 0.66
N VAL A 53 -9.18 -11.09 1.53
CA VAL A 53 -10.60 -10.80 1.69
C VAL A 53 -10.98 -9.71 0.68
N ASN A 54 -11.93 -10.00 -0.22
CA ASN A 54 -12.65 -8.95 -0.94
C ASN A 54 -13.59 -8.28 0.06
N TYR A 55 -13.21 -7.09 0.52
CA TYR A 55 -13.91 -6.40 1.60
C TYR A 55 -14.81 -5.26 1.12
N ALA A 56 -14.73 -4.90 -0.17
CA ALA A 56 -15.61 -3.92 -0.78
C ALA A 56 -15.78 -4.22 -2.27
N THR A 57 -17.03 -4.14 -2.74
CA THR A 57 -17.36 -4.16 -4.16
C THR A 57 -18.28 -2.97 -4.47
N VAL A 58 -17.89 -2.15 -5.43
CA VAL A 58 -18.64 -0.94 -5.82
C VAL A 58 -18.96 -1.01 -7.31
N ASN A 59 -20.22 -0.78 -7.67
CA ASN A 59 -20.68 -0.75 -9.06
C ASN A 59 -21.14 0.66 -9.44
N ARG A 60 -20.60 1.22 -10.53
CA ARG A 60 -20.88 2.57 -11.05
C ARG A 60 -21.02 2.54 -12.56
N GLY A 61 -22.24 2.42 -13.06
CA GLY A 61 -22.49 2.28 -14.49
C GLY A 61 -21.91 0.97 -15.02
N ASN A 62 -21.01 1.03 -15.99
CA ASN A 62 -20.29 -0.13 -16.53
C ASN A 62 -18.97 -0.44 -15.80
N VAL A 63 -18.65 0.31 -14.74
CA VAL A 63 -17.46 0.11 -13.93
C VAL A 63 -17.81 -0.69 -12.68
N ARG A 64 -17.02 -1.74 -12.40
CA ARG A 64 -17.04 -2.50 -11.13
C ARG A 64 -15.65 -2.43 -10.49
N GLU A 65 -15.60 -1.99 -9.25
CA GLU A 65 -14.39 -1.87 -8.44
C GLU A 65 -14.43 -2.93 -7.33
N GLU A 66 -13.35 -3.67 -7.14
CA GLU A 66 -13.24 -4.69 -6.08
C GLU A 66 -11.96 -4.50 -5.27
N ALA A 67 -12.11 -4.32 -3.95
CA ALA A 67 -11.00 -4.05 -3.04
C ALA A 67 -10.66 -5.28 -2.18
N TYR A 68 -9.37 -5.62 -2.17
CA TYR A 68 -8.81 -6.79 -1.52
C TYR A 68 -7.77 -6.37 -0.48
N THR A 69 -7.76 -7.03 0.67
CA THR A 69 -6.65 -6.93 1.63
C THR A 69 -6.59 -8.17 2.53
N SER A 70 -5.62 -8.23 3.44
CA SER A 70 -5.49 -9.33 4.39
C SER A 70 -6.55 -9.25 5.50
N ARG A 71 -7.01 -10.42 5.99
CA ARG A 71 -7.84 -10.50 7.21
C ARG A 71 -7.21 -9.75 8.39
N LYS A 72 -5.89 -9.88 8.56
CA LYS A 72 -5.13 -9.19 9.62
C LYS A 72 -5.28 -7.66 9.56
N ALA A 73 -5.31 -7.07 8.36
CA ALA A 73 -5.51 -5.63 8.21
C ALA A 73 -6.92 -5.21 8.62
N ILE A 74 -7.93 -5.97 8.19
CA ILE A 74 -9.34 -5.76 8.58
C ILE A 74 -9.50 -5.86 10.10
N GLU A 75 -8.97 -6.91 10.71
CA GLU A 75 -9.00 -7.09 12.18
C GLU A 75 -8.32 -5.94 12.91
N ALA A 76 -7.18 -5.45 12.43
CA ALA A 76 -6.51 -4.30 13.03
C ALA A 76 -7.41 -3.06 13.00
N VAL A 77 -8.00 -2.76 11.85
CA VAL A 77 -8.90 -1.61 11.66
C VAL A 77 -10.14 -1.73 12.55
N GLN A 78 -10.77 -2.91 12.63
CA GLN A 78 -11.95 -3.16 13.48
C GLN A 78 -11.65 -3.01 14.97
N ASN A 79 -10.43 -3.38 15.39
CA ASN A 79 -9.97 -3.24 16.78
C ASN A 79 -9.42 -1.83 17.09
N GLY A 80 -9.61 -0.86 16.18
CA GLY A 80 -9.11 0.52 16.33
C GLY A 80 -7.59 0.63 16.39
N GLN A 81 -6.87 -0.40 15.91
CA GLN A 81 -5.42 -0.41 15.84
C GLN A 81 -4.94 0.28 14.55
N PRO A 82 -3.72 0.83 14.52
CA PRO A 82 -3.11 1.31 13.29
C PRO A 82 -3.03 0.19 12.24
N ILE A 83 -3.19 0.55 10.95
CA ILE A 83 -2.96 -0.42 9.87
C ILE A 83 -1.50 -0.90 9.95
N PRO A 84 -1.25 -2.22 10.06
CA PRO A 84 0.09 -2.75 10.22
C PRO A 84 0.98 -2.49 9.00
N SER A 85 2.28 -2.28 9.25
CA SER A 85 3.31 -2.36 8.21
C SER A 85 3.28 -3.73 7.54
N GLY A 86 3.44 -3.75 6.21
CA GLY A 86 3.25 -4.91 5.34
C GLY A 86 1.81 -5.11 4.86
N THR A 87 0.88 -4.21 5.20
CA THR A 87 -0.46 -4.24 4.61
C THR A 87 -0.40 -3.83 3.15
N VAL A 88 -1.04 -4.65 2.31
CA VAL A 88 -1.30 -4.35 0.90
C VAL A 88 -2.81 -4.23 0.72
N ILE A 89 -3.24 -3.20 0.01
CA ILE A 89 -4.61 -3.04 -0.46
C ILE A 89 -4.56 -3.02 -1.98
N THR A 90 -5.33 -3.90 -2.61
CA THR A 90 -5.39 -4.02 -4.06
C THR A 90 -6.81 -3.73 -4.53
N LEU A 91 -6.95 -2.84 -5.50
CA LEU A 91 -8.21 -2.48 -6.13
C LEU A 91 -8.18 -2.96 -7.58
N GLU A 92 -9.03 -3.91 -7.92
CA GLU A 92 -9.29 -4.28 -9.30
C GLU A 92 -10.41 -3.39 -9.88
N ILE A 93 -10.19 -2.85 -11.08
CA ILE A 93 -11.18 -2.05 -11.79
C ILE A 93 -11.56 -2.78 -13.08
N TYR A 94 -12.82 -3.19 -13.16
CA TYR A 94 -13.42 -3.81 -14.33
C TYR A 94 -14.24 -2.77 -15.10
N LYS A 95 -14.10 -2.74 -16.42
CA LYS A 95 -14.92 -1.95 -17.35
C LYS A 95 -15.59 -2.90 -18.32
N ASP A 96 -16.91 -2.84 -18.44
CA ASP A 96 -17.68 -3.78 -19.28
C ASP A 96 -17.37 -5.26 -18.98
N GLU A 97 -17.20 -5.56 -17.68
CA GLU A 97 -16.83 -6.89 -17.14
C GLU A 97 -15.41 -7.38 -17.46
N GLU A 98 -14.59 -6.58 -18.15
CA GLU A 98 -13.17 -6.87 -18.42
C GLU A 98 -12.26 -6.13 -17.43
N LEU A 99 -11.25 -6.82 -16.89
CA LEU A 99 -10.28 -6.22 -15.98
C LEU A 99 -9.44 -5.19 -16.74
N SER A 100 -9.59 -3.91 -16.40
CA SER A 100 -8.94 -2.80 -17.08
C SER A 100 -7.67 -2.38 -16.38
N GLU A 101 -7.73 -2.20 -15.06
CA GLU A 101 -6.69 -1.57 -14.25
C GLU A 101 -6.63 -2.24 -12.87
N ILE A 102 -5.45 -2.24 -12.26
CA ILE A 102 -5.22 -2.74 -10.90
C ILE A 102 -4.40 -1.71 -10.14
N PHE A 103 -4.95 -1.15 -9.06
CA PHE A 103 -4.23 -0.22 -8.19
C PHE A 103 -3.78 -0.93 -6.93
N VAL A 104 -2.55 -0.68 -6.52
CA VAL A 104 -1.95 -1.28 -5.33
C VAL A 104 -1.43 -0.15 -4.46
N MET A 105 -1.82 -0.16 -3.19
CA MET A 105 -1.16 0.63 -2.16
C MET A 105 -0.58 -0.31 -1.11
N GLU A 106 0.65 -0.02 -0.70
CA GLU A 106 1.38 -0.83 0.27
C GLU A 106 2.00 0.06 1.34
N LYS A 107 1.82 -0.35 2.59
CA LYS A 107 2.37 0.34 3.76
C LYS A 107 3.63 -0.36 4.22
N ARG A 108 4.75 0.35 4.32
CA ARG A 108 5.96 -0.15 4.98
C ARG A 108 6.61 0.92 5.83
N THR A 109 6.99 0.53 7.04
CA THR A 109 7.68 1.41 7.98
C THR A 109 8.90 2.06 7.33
N GLY A 110 8.93 3.40 7.33
CA GLY A 110 10.03 4.19 6.77
C GLY A 110 9.91 4.47 5.27
N TRP A 111 8.81 4.10 4.62
CA TRP A 111 8.58 4.46 3.21
C TRP A 111 8.12 5.90 3.02
N GLY A 112 7.64 6.57 4.07
CA GLY A 112 7.19 7.95 3.95
C GLY A 112 8.23 8.93 3.40
N ASP A 113 9.52 8.60 3.52
CA ASP A 113 10.63 9.45 3.06
C ASP A 113 11.12 9.15 1.64
N GLN A 114 10.52 8.17 0.94
CA GLN A 114 11.00 7.71 -0.37
C GLN A 114 10.42 8.46 -1.57
N ASN A 115 9.51 9.42 -1.34
CA ASN A 115 8.88 10.19 -2.40
C ASN A 115 9.64 11.49 -2.73
N PRO A 116 9.50 12.01 -3.96
CA PRO A 116 9.94 13.36 -4.32
C PRO A 116 9.47 14.41 -3.30
N PRO A 117 10.27 15.46 -3.01
CA PRO A 117 9.99 16.44 -1.96
C PRO A 117 8.62 17.14 -2.06
N ASP A 118 8.09 17.31 -3.27
CA ASP A 118 6.82 18.00 -3.53
C ASP A 118 5.60 17.06 -3.49
N THR A 119 5.79 15.78 -3.15
CA THR A 119 4.71 14.78 -3.03
C THR A 119 4.05 14.85 -1.65
N PRO A 120 2.71 14.84 -1.55
CA PRO A 120 2.03 14.66 -0.27
C PRO A 120 2.54 13.44 0.50
N ARG A 121 2.86 13.65 1.78
CA ARG A 121 3.38 12.60 2.66
C ARG A 121 2.23 11.78 3.21
N ASN A 122 1.85 10.72 2.50
CA ASN A 122 0.75 9.85 2.89
C ASN A 122 1.17 8.81 3.94
N GLY A 123 1.84 9.26 5.00
CA GLY A 123 2.46 8.39 5.98
C GLY A 123 3.47 7.45 5.33
N ASP A 124 3.35 6.15 5.61
CA ASP A 124 4.22 5.09 5.10
C ASP A 124 3.65 4.37 3.87
N TRP A 125 2.64 4.95 3.21
CA TRP A 125 2.01 4.39 2.02
C TRP A 125 2.70 4.83 0.73
N LEU A 126 2.98 3.85 -0.13
CA LEU A 126 3.31 4.06 -1.53
C LEU A 126 2.25 3.41 -2.43
N TYR A 127 2.22 3.83 -3.69
CA TYR A 127 1.18 3.48 -4.65
C TYR A 127 1.80 3.01 -5.96
N GLN A 128 1.17 2.04 -6.62
CA GLN A 128 1.49 1.64 -7.98
C GLN A 128 0.22 1.21 -8.72
N GLU A 129 0.24 1.41 -10.02
CA GLU A 129 -0.79 1.02 -10.97
C GLU A 129 -0.24 -0.01 -11.96
N PHE A 130 -1.08 -0.97 -12.29
CA PHE A 130 -0.81 -2.03 -13.25
C PHE A 130 -1.95 -2.10 -14.25
N ASN A 131 -1.62 -2.48 -15.47
CA ASN A 131 -2.60 -2.79 -16.51
C ASN A 131 -3.42 -4.04 -16.14
N GLY A 132 -4.54 -4.27 -16.81
CA GLY A 132 -5.35 -5.49 -16.64
C GLY A 132 -4.59 -6.81 -16.92
N ASP A 133 -3.51 -6.76 -17.70
CA ASP A 133 -2.59 -7.88 -17.92
C ASP A 133 -1.50 -8.03 -16.83
N ARG A 134 -1.55 -7.18 -15.80
CA ARG A 134 -0.66 -7.12 -14.62
C ARG A 134 0.74 -6.57 -14.90
N SER A 135 0.99 -6.08 -16.11
CA SER A 135 2.22 -5.34 -16.40
C SER A 135 2.21 -3.97 -15.69
N LEU A 136 3.38 -3.44 -15.38
CA LEU A 136 3.50 -2.08 -14.87
C LEU A 136 2.96 -1.11 -15.93
N ASP A 137 2.05 -0.23 -15.51
CA ASP A 137 1.66 0.91 -16.32
C ASP A 137 2.73 1.98 -16.19
N TYR A 138 3.33 2.43 -17.29
CA TYR A 138 4.31 3.52 -17.34
C TYR A 138 3.72 4.82 -17.89
N GLU A 139 2.53 4.79 -18.47
CA GLU A 139 1.84 5.96 -19.02
C GLU A 139 1.20 6.77 -17.90
N GLU A 140 0.82 6.12 -16.80
CA GLU A 140 0.10 6.76 -15.70
C GLU A 140 0.97 7.61 -14.76
N ASP A 141 0.44 8.74 -14.33
CA ASP A 141 1.05 9.63 -13.32
C ASP A 141 0.66 9.20 -11.90
N ILE A 142 1.55 8.45 -11.26
CA ILE A 142 1.36 7.95 -9.88
C ILE A 142 1.21 9.09 -8.85
N GLY A 143 1.64 10.32 -9.14
CA GLY A 143 1.41 11.48 -8.29
C GLY A 143 -0.07 11.75 -7.99
N ARG A 144 -0.96 11.33 -8.89
CA ARG A 144 -2.43 11.45 -8.70
C ARG A 144 -2.92 10.65 -7.49
N CYS A 145 -2.33 9.48 -7.24
CA CYS A 145 -2.68 8.59 -6.13
C CYS A 145 -2.34 9.27 -4.80
N PHE A 146 -1.13 9.83 -4.69
CA PHE A 146 -0.70 10.56 -3.51
C PHE A 146 -1.63 11.73 -3.19
N THR A 147 -1.94 12.55 -4.20
CA THR A 147 -2.79 13.74 -4.03
C THR A 147 -4.22 13.37 -3.61
N CYS A 148 -4.80 12.33 -4.20
CA CYS A 148 -6.16 11.90 -3.84
C CYS A 148 -6.22 11.39 -2.40
N HIS A 149 -5.29 10.50 -2.04
CA HIS A 149 -5.25 9.85 -0.72
C HIS A 149 -4.82 10.78 0.41
N ALA A 150 -4.09 11.87 0.12
CA ALA A 150 -3.69 12.87 1.11
C ALA A 150 -4.89 13.47 1.86
N ASN A 151 -6.04 13.59 1.20
CA ASN A 151 -7.27 14.10 1.82
C ASN A 151 -7.91 13.12 2.83
N GLN A 152 -7.40 11.89 2.93
CA GLN A 152 -7.86 10.86 3.86
C GLN A 152 -6.90 10.66 5.06
N GLU A 153 -6.12 11.67 5.45
CA GLU A 153 -5.18 11.59 6.59
C GLU A 153 -5.83 11.01 7.87
N ARG A 154 -7.08 11.38 8.15
CA ARG A 154 -7.83 10.88 9.33
C ARG A 154 -8.12 9.38 9.31
N ASP A 155 -8.16 8.81 8.12
CA ASP A 155 -8.45 7.40 7.88
C ASP A 155 -7.19 6.67 7.37
N ASP A 156 -6.01 7.09 7.85
CA ASP A 156 -4.71 6.51 7.51
C ASP A 156 -4.49 6.44 5.99
N TYR A 157 -4.89 7.53 5.32
CA TYR A 157 -4.79 7.72 3.87
C TYR A 157 -5.55 6.66 3.06
N THR A 158 -6.55 5.98 3.65
CA THR A 158 -7.28 4.88 3.00
C THR A 158 -8.74 5.25 2.78
N ASN A 159 -9.14 5.45 1.52
CA ASN A 159 -10.51 5.84 1.15
C ASN A 159 -11.57 4.81 1.57
N THR A 160 -11.17 3.55 1.73
CA THR A 160 -12.04 2.39 2.02
C THR A 160 -11.92 1.89 3.47
N LEU A 161 -11.39 2.71 4.38
CA LEU A 161 -11.23 2.32 5.79
C LEU A 161 -12.59 2.02 6.44
N GLY A 162 -13.65 2.74 6.05
CA GLY A 162 -15.01 2.53 6.55
C GLY A 162 -15.53 1.12 6.23
N GLU A 163 -15.27 0.65 5.02
CA GLU A 163 -15.66 -0.67 4.52
C GLU A 163 -14.95 -1.77 5.31
N MET A 164 -13.65 -1.62 5.61
CA MET A 164 -12.95 -2.54 6.52
C MET A 164 -13.55 -2.55 7.92
N LYS A 165 -13.88 -1.37 8.48
CA LYS A 165 -14.51 -1.25 9.82
C LYS A 165 -15.85 -1.99 9.87
N SER A 166 -16.65 -1.94 8.81
CA SER A 166 -17.96 -2.58 8.75
C SER A 166 -17.97 -4.01 8.22
N TYR A 167 -16.83 -4.52 7.74
CA TYR A 167 -16.77 -5.83 7.10
C TYR A 167 -17.12 -6.97 8.06
N GLU A 168 -17.99 -7.89 7.65
CA GLU A 168 -18.33 -9.06 8.46
C GLU A 168 -17.34 -10.19 8.19
N LEU A 169 -16.33 -10.33 9.06
CA LEU A 169 -15.40 -11.46 9.01
C LEU A 169 -16.13 -12.75 9.41
N GLU A 170 -16.21 -13.72 8.50
CA GLU A 170 -16.70 -15.05 8.85
C GLU A 170 -15.73 -15.72 9.85
N ASP A 171 -16.28 -16.30 10.91
CA ASP A 171 -15.52 -17.08 11.89
C ASP A 171 -15.10 -18.43 11.29
N VAL A 172 -13.80 -18.58 11.03
CA VAL A 172 -13.22 -19.85 10.55
C VAL A 172 -13.35 -20.98 11.60
N THR A 173 -13.71 -20.65 12.84
CA THR A 173 -13.87 -21.59 13.95
C THR A 173 -15.28 -22.21 14.05
N GLY A 174 -16.21 -21.84 13.17
CA GLY A 174 -17.64 -22.16 13.29
C GLY A 174 -18.25 -23.15 12.29
N SER A 175 -17.47 -23.84 11.43
CA SER A 175 -18.08 -24.82 10.50
C SER A 175 -18.36 -26.15 11.19
N LYS A 176 -19.49 -26.20 11.89
CA LYS A 176 -20.17 -27.43 12.29
C LYS A 176 -21.64 -27.40 11.89
N ASP A 177 -21.94 -26.86 10.72
CA ASP A 177 -23.27 -26.97 10.12
C ASP A 177 -23.19 -27.68 8.77
N SER A 178 -23.76 -28.88 8.76
CA SER A 178 -23.93 -29.77 7.61
C SER A 178 -25.03 -29.25 6.69
N ASN A 179 -24.70 -28.63 5.56
CA ASN A 179 -25.37 -28.79 4.25
C ASN A 179 -25.02 -27.70 3.23
N THR A 180 -23.75 -27.46 2.98
CA THR A 180 -23.34 -26.93 1.67
C THR A 180 -22.00 -27.54 1.33
N GLU A 181 -21.93 -28.25 0.20
CA GLU A 181 -20.69 -28.86 -0.29
C GLU A 181 -19.62 -27.77 -0.44
N SER A 182 -18.73 -27.73 0.55
CA SER A 182 -17.50 -26.95 0.52
C SER A 182 -16.62 -27.52 -0.58
N ARG A 183 -16.25 -26.68 -1.56
CA ARG A 183 -15.29 -26.98 -2.64
C ARG A 183 -13.84 -26.99 -2.14
N LEU A 184 -13.62 -27.49 -0.92
CA LEU A 184 -12.31 -27.79 -0.35
C LEU A 184 -12.06 -29.30 -0.24
N ALA A 185 -12.82 -30.12 -0.96
CA ALA A 185 -12.53 -31.55 -1.11
C ALA A 185 -11.31 -31.74 -2.04
N GLY A 186 -10.11 -31.78 -1.46
CA GLY A 186 -8.89 -32.03 -2.23
C GLY A 186 -7.61 -32.28 -1.43
N ILE A 187 -7.68 -32.51 -0.11
CA ILE A 187 -6.52 -33.02 0.64
C ILE A 187 -6.77 -34.50 0.93
N PRO A 188 -6.12 -35.44 0.24
CA PRO A 188 -6.21 -36.86 0.57
C PRO A 188 -5.52 -37.09 1.91
N THR A 189 -6.28 -37.43 2.95
CA THR A 189 -5.76 -37.78 4.28
C THR A 189 -5.50 -39.29 4.40
N GLU A 190 -5.03 -39.94 3.34
CA GLU A 190 -4.83 -41.40 3.35
C GLU A 190 -3.50 -41.80 4.03
N ASP A 191 -2.58 -40.85 4.25
CA ASP A 191 -1.25 -41.08 4.84
C ASP A 191 -1.01 -40.43 6.22
N TRP A 192 -2.03 -39.83 6.85
CA TRP A 192 -1.89 -39.27 8.20
C TRP A 192 -2.11 -40.34 9.28
N GLU A 193 -1.07 -41.10 9.62
CA GLU A 193 -1.14 -41.96 10.81
C GLU A 193 -0.99 -41.08 12.07
N VAL A 194 -2.11 -40.66 12.66
CA VAL A 194 -2.13 -39.97 13.96
C VAL A 194 -1.75 -40.97 15.04
N LYS A 195 -0.52 -40.91 15.53
CA LYS A 195 -0.13 -41.57 16.77
C LYS A 195 -0.80 -40.85 17.94
N SER A 196 -1.62 -41.57 18.69
CA SER A 196 -2.12 -41.10 19.98
C SER A 196 -0.92 -40.76 20.87
N LEU A 197 -0.80 -39.49 21.27
CA LEU A 197 0.16 -39.06 22.27
C LEU A 197 -0.32 -39.56 23.63
N ASP A 198 0.57 -40.26 24.33
CA ASP A 198 0.36 -40.74 25.70
C ASP A 198 -0.01 -39.58 26.64
N ASP A 199 -0.95 -39.87 27.57
CA ASP A 199 -1.51 -38.97 28.59
C ASP A 199 -0.51 -38.53 29.68
N ASN A 200 0.69 -38.08 29.30
CA ASN A 200 1.70 -37.61 30.23
C ASN A 200 1.90 -36.10 30.10
N HIS A 201 0.81 -35.33 30.22
CA HIS A 201 0.90 -33.89 30.42
C HIS A 201 1.08 -33.61 31.92
N LYS A 202 2.32 -33.35 32.34
CA LYS A 202 2.58 -32.76 33.66
C LYS A 202 1.95 -31.37 33.66
N ILE A 203 0.87 -31.20 34.42
CA ILE A 203 0.30 -29.88 34.70
C ILE A 203 1.37 -29.12 35.49
N ILE A 204 1.99 -28.14 34.83
CA ILE A 204 2.98 -27.26 35.44
C ILE A 204 2.22 -26.30 36.35
N ASP A 205 2.52 -26.35 37.64
CA ASP A 205 1.93 -25.45 38.62
C ASP A 205 2.36 -24.00 38.38
N ASP A 206 1.59 -23.06 38.93
CA ASP A 206 1.78 -21.64 38.64
C ASP A 206 3.12 -21.10 39.18
N GLU A 207 3.74 -21.78 40.16
CA GLU A 207 5.05 -21.42 40.72
C GLU A 207 6.19 -21.79 39.75
N GLU A 208 6.11 -22.96 39.11
CA GLU A 208 7.06 -23.39 38.06
C GLU A 208 6.93 -22.51 36.79
N LYS A 209 5.74 -21.98 36.49
CA LYS A 209 5.54 -20.98 35.41
C LYS A 209 6.14 -19.62 35.73
N GLU A 210 5.96 -19.11 36.94
CA GLU A 210 6.56 -17.83 37.35
C GLU A 210 8.09 -17.87 37.29
N GLY A 211 8.70 -19.00 37.68
CA GLY A 211 10.14 -19.22 37.54
C GLY A 211 10.64 -19.15 36.10
N MET A 212 9.88 -19.72 35.15
CA MET A 212 10.24 -19.66 33.72
C MET A 212 10.13 -18.23 33.17
N ILE A 213 9.08 -17.50 33.53
CA ILE A 213 8.87 -16.12 33.07
C ILE A 213 9.98 -15.20 33.62
N GLN A 214 10.33 -15.32 34.90
CA GLN A 214 11.45 -14.61 35.52
C GLN A 214 12.79 -14.91 34.84
N ASN A 215 13.06 -16.18 34.51
CA ASN A 215 14.30 -16.57 33.83
C ASN A 215 14.38 -16.02 32.40
N THR A 216 13.27 -16.01 31.66
CA THR A 216 13.19 -15.42 30.33
C THR A 216 13.40 -13.90 30.38
N LEU A 217 12.70 -13.20 31.28
CA LEU A 217 12.86 -11.75 31.46
C LEU A 217 14.29 -11.37 31.87
N THR A 218 14.90 -12.14 32.77
CA THR A 218 16.29 -11.95 33.19
C THR A 218 17.27 -12.16 32.03
N THR A 219 17.00 -13.15 31.17
CA THR A 219 17.82 -13.42 29.99
C THR A 219 17.76 -12.30 28.96
N PHE A 220 16.59 -11.69 28.75
CA PHE A 220 16.44 -10.50 27.91
C PHE A 220 17.17 -9.28 28.49
N TYR A 221 17.04 -9.05 29.79
CA TYR A 221 17.68 -7.93 30.47
C TYR A 221 19.22 -8.00 30.39
N PHE A 222 19.81 -9.20 30.50
CA PHE A 222 21.25 -9.39 30.33
C PHE A 222 21.74 -9.37 28.87
N HIS A 223 20.84 -9.47 27.89
CA HIS A 223 21.18 -9.32 26.47
C HIS A 223 21.26 -7.85 26.04
N GLU A 224 20.50 -6.95 26.69
CA GLU A 224 20.52 -5.51 26.43
C GLU A 224 21.77 -4.80 27.01
N GLU A 225 22.35 -5.29 28.11
CA GLU A 225 23.56 -4.68 28.69
C GLU A 225 24.87 -5.00 27.94
N LYS A 226 24.83 -5.82 26.88
CA LYS A 226 26.00 -6.24 26.09
C LYS A 226 26.05 -5.69 24.66
N SER A 227 25.20 -4.73 24.30
CA SER A 227 25.30 -4.01 23.02
C SER A 227 25.82 -2.58 23.17
#